data_AF-I3VSL6-F1
#
_entry.id   AF-I3VSL6-F1
#
_cell.length_a   1.000
_cell.length_b   1.000
_cell.length_c   1.000
_cell.angle_alpha   90.00
_cell.angle_beta   90.00
_cell.angle_gamma   90.00
#
_symmetry.space_group_name_H-M   'P 1'
#
loop_
_entity.id
_entity.type
_entity.pdbx_description
1 polymer ?
#
loop_
_entity_poly.entity_id
_entity_poly.type
_entity_poly.pdbx_seq_one_letter_code
_entity_poly.pdbx_strand_id
1 'polypeptide(L)'
;MDLRTIIKAGGPGILLGVIAVFTGIGPYVLLKLFKEEPLVGLATGSTAGNAVATPSVVESLDPTFAAVAASATAQVAAACVISAMICPFVVSYVFKLRDNKIKKLSSKTVT
;
A
#
# COMPACT_ATOMS: atom_id res chain seq x y z
N MET A 1 -3.74 -14.68 9.31
CA MET A 1 -3.87 -13.27 9.71
C MET A 1 -5.07 -13.19 10.64
N ASP A 2 -4.86 -12.80 11.90
CA ASP A 2 -5.93 -12.73 12.90
C ASP A 2 -6.13 -11.29 13.36
N LEU A 3 -7.38 -10.89 13.63
CA LEU A 3 -7.69 -9.54 14.13
C LEU A 3 -7.02 -9.25 15.49
N ARG A 4 -6.78 -10.29 16.29
CA ARG A 4 -6.05 -10.18 17.57
C ARG A 4 -4.61 -9.68 17.37
N THR A 5 -4.00 -10.02 16.25
CA THR A 5 -2.64 -9.63 15.90
C THR A 5 -2.58 -8.14 15.55
N ILE A 6 -3.64 -7.58 14.94
CA ILE A 6 -3.75 -6.15 14.63
C ILE A 6 -3.87 -5.32 15.92
N ILE A 7 -4.65 -5.81 16.89
CA ILE A 7 -4.79 -5.15 18.19
C ILE A 7 -3.44 -5.11 18.93
N LYS A 8 -2.64 -6.18 18.83
CA LYS A 8 -1.27 -6.23 19.40
C LYS A 8 -0.27 -5.35 18.64
N ALA A 9 -0.45 -5.17 17.33
CA ALA A 9 0.44 -4.36 16.49
C ALA A 9 0.45 -2.87 16.87
N GLY A 10 -0.68 -2.37 17.39
CA GLY A 10 -0.83 -1.01 17.88
C GLY A 10 -0.66 0.08 16.82
N GLY A 11 -0.46 1.32 17.28
CA GLY A 11 -0.25 2.50 16.43
C GLY A 11 0.84 2.37 15.35
N PRO A 12 2.00 1.71 15.62
CA PRO A 12 3.05 1.55 14.62
C PRO A 12 2.61 0.80 13.36
N GLY A 13 1.76 -0.23 13.49
CA GLY A 13 1.25 -0.98 12.35
C GLY A 13 0.33 -0.16 11.45
N ILE A 14 -0.48 0.73 12.05
CA ILE A 14 -1.35 1.65 11.31
C ILE A 14 -0.52 2.67 10.55
N LEU A 15 0.45 3.29 11.23
CA LEU A 15 1.36 4.26 10.61
C LEU A 15 2.13 3.63 9.44
N LEU A 16 2.65 2.41 9.64
CA LEU A 16 3.34 1.66 8.59
C LEU A 16 2.43 1.37 7.40
N GLY A 17 1.17 0.95 7.63
CA GLY A 17 0.19 0.72 6.58
C GLY A 17 -0.16 1.97 5.77
N VAL A 18 -0.30 3.12 6.44
CA VAL A 18 -0.53 4.41 5.77
C VAL A 18 0.66 4.80 4.90
N ILE A 19 1.88 4.70 5.43
CA ILE A 19 3.12 4.99 4.68
C ILE A 19 3.26 4.04 3.49
N ALA A 20 2.95 2.75 3.68
CA ALA A 20 3.06 1.73 2.64
C ALA A 20 2.22 2.06 1.40
N VAL A 21 1.02 2.64 1.56
CA VAL A 21 0.16 3.05 0.43
C VAL A 21 0.85 4.09 -0.45
N PHE A 22 1.64 5.00 0.12
CA PHE A 22 2.36 6.02 -0.64
C PHE A 22 3.51 5.45 -1.47
N THR A 23 3.98 4.24 -1.17
CA THR A 23 5.02 3.59 -2.00
C THR A 23 4.53 3.29 -3.42
N GLY A 24 3.21 3.16 -3.61
CA GLY A 24 2.57 3.04 -4.94
C GLY A 24 2.73 4.26 -5.85
N ILE A 25 3.19 5.40 -5.33
CA ILE A 25 3.52 6.58 -6.16
C ILE A 25 4.70 6.28 -7.10
N GLY A 26 5.68 5.48 -6.68
CA GLY A 26 6.82 5.10 -7.51
C GLY A 26 6.38 4.39 -8.80
N PRO A 27 5.67 3.25 -8.70
CA PRO A 27 5.10 2.55 -9.85
C PRO A 27 4.15 3.42 -10.69
N TYR A 28 3.35 4.30 -10.05
CA TYR A 28 2.50 5.25 -10.77
C TYR A 28 3.31 6.19 -11.69
N VAL A 29 4.40 6.77 -11.20
CA VAL A 29 5.28 7.64 -11.98
C VAL A 29 5.98 6.85 -13.09
N LEU A 30 6.42 5.63 -12.79
CA LEU A 30 7.09 4.77 -13.75
C LEU A 30 6.17 4.39 -14.92
N LEU A 31 4.97 3.89 -14.65
CA LEU A 31 4.00 3.55 -15.70
C LEU A 31 3.59 4.76 -16.52
N LYS A 32 3.48 5.93 -15.89
CA LYS A 32 3.24 7.19 -16.60
C LYS A 32 4.39 7.54 -17.56
N LEU A 33 5.64 7.28 -17.19
CA LEU A 33 6.80 7.48 -18.06
C LEU A 33 6.80 6.51 -19.25
N PHE A 34 6.37 5.26 -19.02
CA PHE A 34 6.21 4.25 -20.06
C PHE A 34 4.95 4.41 -20.92
N LYS A 35 4.11 5.42 -20.65
CA LYS A 35 2.81 5.66 -21.33
C LYS A 35 1.80 4.50 -21.15
N GLU A 36 1.99 3.69 -20.11
CA GLU A 36 1.07 2.65 -19.67
C GLU A 36 0.03 3.22 -18.70
N GLU A 37 -1.02 2.46 -18.38
CA GLU A 37 -2.09 2.91 -17.47
C GLU A 37 -1.56 3.12 -16.04
N PRO A 38 -1.35 4.38 -15.59
CA PRO A 38 -0.60 4.65 -14.37
C PRO A 38 -1.39 4.31 -13.11
N LEU A 39 -2.72 4.23 -13.19
CA LEU A 39 -3.58 3.84 -12.08
C LEU A 39 -3.30 2.43 -11.57
N VAL A 40 -2.89 1.52 -12.46
CA VAL A 40 -2.50 0.16 -12.09
C VAL A 40 -1.30 0.21 -11.13
N GLY A 41 -0.35 1.09 -11.40
CA GLY A 41 0.82 1.31 -10.55
C GLY A 41 0.45 1.85 -9.18
N LEU A 42 -0.51 2.77 -9.10
CA LEU A 42 -0.99 3.26 -7.80
C LEU A 42 -1.65 2.15 -6.97
N ALA A 43 -2.38 1.24 -7.62
CA ALA A 43 -3.01 0.09 -6.97
C ALA A 43 -1.97 -0.92 -6.42
N THR A 44 -0.77 -0.99 -7.01
CA THR A 44 0.33 -1.83 -6.49
C THR A 44 0.89 -1.36 -5.16
N GLY A 45 0.55 -0.14 -4.69
CA GLY A 45 0.92 0.35 -3.36
C GLY A 45 0.26 -0.40 -2.19
N SER A 46 -0.63 -1.35 -2.46
CA SER A 46 -1.17 -2.24 -1.42
C SER A 46 -0.11 -3.26 -0.99
N THR A 47 0.02 -3.49 0.32
CA THR A 47 0.98 -4.47 0.84
C THR A 47 0.46 -5.89 0.63
N ALA A 48 1.27 -6.76 0.00
CA ALA A 48 0.93 -8.16 -0.18
C ALA A 48 0.92 -8.93 1.15
N GLY A 49 -0.06 -9.81 1.36
CA GLY A 49 -0.21 -10.55 2.61
C GLY A 49 0.91 -11.54 2.92
N ASN A 50 1.68 -11.95 1.89
CA ASN A 50 2.86 -12.79 2.05
C ASN A 50 3.99 -12.10 2.84
N ALA A 51 4.03 -10.76 2.87
CA ALA A 51 5.04 -9.99 3.59
C ALA A 51 5.00 -10.23 5.10
N VAL A 52 3.89 -10.74 5.64
CA VAL A 52 3.75 -11.10 7.05
C VAL A 52 4.68 -12.25 7.45
N ALA A 53 5.07 -13.12 6.52
CA ALA A 53 5.99 -14.22 6.81
C ALA A 53 7.45 -13.75 6.97
N THR A 54 7.81 -12.60 6.40
CA THR A 54 9.19 -12.12 6.34
C THR A 54 9.87 -12.02 7.72
N PRO A 55 9.26 -11.44 8.77
CA PRO A 55 9.94 -11.29 10.06
C PRO A 55 10.22 -12.63 10.75
N SER A 56 9.35 -13.63 10.57
CA SER A 56 9.53 -14.96 11.12
C SER A 56 10.61 -15.76 10.38
N VAL A 57 10.77 -15.52 9.07
CA VAL A 57 11.89 -16.08 8.31
C VAL A 57 13.22 -15.41 8.70
N VAL A 58 13.23 -14.10 8.98
CA VAL A 58 14.44 -13.42 9.45
C VAL A 58 14.86 -13.94 10.82
N GLU A 59 13.92 -14.18 11.73
CA GLU A 59 14.16 -14.80 13.03
C GLU A 59 14.82 -16.19 12.91
N SER A 60 14.35 -17.01 11.98
CA SER A 60 14.90 -18.37 11.81
C SER A 60 16.31 -18.38 11.25
N LEU A 61 16.73 -17.30 10.58
CA LEU A 61 18.08 -17.11 10.07
C LEU A 61 19.01 -16.42 11.08
N ASP A 62 18.48 -15.54 11.93
CA ASP A 62 19.23 -14.83 12.97
C ASP A 62 18.43 -14.74 14.29
N PRO A 63 18.80 -15.54 15.32
CA PRO A 63 18.11 -15.60 16.60
C PRO A 63 18.11 -14.30 17.40
N THR A 64 18.99 -13.34 17.08
CA THR A 64 19.03 -12.04 17.78
C THR A 64 17.73 -11.25 17.58
N PHE A 65 16.98 -11.54 16.52
CA PHE A 65 15.70 -10.90 16.21
C PHE A 65 14.49 -11.57 16.87
N ALA A 66 14.67 -12.66 17.64
CA ALA A 66 13.55 -13.36 18.30
C ALA A 66 12.70 -12.44 19.19
N ALA A 67 13.32 -11.45 19.84
CA ALA A 67 12.62 -10.48 20.68
C ALA A 67 11.71 -9.53 19.89
N VAL A 68 11.98 -9.29 18.61
CA VAL A 68 11.25 -8.31 17.77
C VAL A 68 10.38 -8.97 16.69
N ALA A 69 10.65 -10.22 16.33
CA ALA A 69 9.99 -10.93 15.23
C ALA A 69 8.47 -11.03 15.41
N ALA A 70 8.00 -11.37 16.61
CA ALA A 70 6.57 -11.47 16.91
C ALA A 70 5.85 -10.11 16.79
N SER A 71 6.49 -9.03 17.26
CA SER A 71 5.96 -7.67 17.15
C SER A 71 5.97 -7.17 15.69
N ALA A 72 7.07 -7.39 14.98
CA ALA A 72 7.21 -7.02 13.57
C ALA A 72 6.21 -7.77 12.67
N THR A 73 6.00 -9.06 12.91
CA THR A 73 4.96 -9.87 12.22
C THR A 73 3.58 -9.25 12.42
N ALA A 74 3.27 -8.82 13.64
CA ALA A 74 2.00 -8.19 13.94
C ALA A 74 1.84 -6.83 13.25
N GLN A 75 2.89 -6.01 13.25
CA GLN A 75 2.91 -4.71 12.58
C GLN A 75 2.74 -4.82 11.07
N VAL A 76 3.42 -5.77 10.41
CA VAL A 76 3.26 -6.00 8.97
C VAL A 76 1.86 -6.53 8.64
N ALA A 77 1.29 -7.38 9.50
CA ALA A 77 -0.10 -7.84 9.33
C ALA A 77 -1.11 -6.68 9.44
N ALA A 78 -0.94 -5.79 10.42
CA ALA A 78 -1.76 -4.59 10.54
C ALA A 78 -1.58 -3.67 9.33
N ALA A 79 -0.35 -3.44 8.88
CA ALA A 79 -0.06 -2.62 7.70
C ALA A 79 -0.74 -3.16 6.44
N CYS A 80 -0.77 -4.49 6.24
CA CYS A 80 -1.46 -5.12 5.13
C CYS A 80 -2.97 -4.80 5.14
N VAL A 81 -3.65 -5.02 6.27
CA VAL A 81 -5.10 -4.76 6.38
C VAL A 81 -5.41 -3.27 6.17
N ILE A 82 -4.65 -2.37 6.80
CA ILE A 82 -4.84 -0.93 6.65
C ILE A 82 -4.61 -0.49 5.20
N SER A 83 -3.56 -0.98 4.54
CA SER A 83 -3.29 -0.66 3.14
C SER A 83 -4.38 -1.20 2.20
N ALA A 84 -4.91 -2.40 2.46
CA ALA A 84 -6.00 -3.00 1.69
C ALA A 84 -7.31 -2.20 1.83
N MET A 85 -7.54 -1.58 2.99
CA MET A 85 -8.67 -0.66 3.19
C MET A 85 -8.47 0.66 2.46
N ILE A 86 -7.28 1.27 2.54
CA ILE A 86 -7.02 2.63 2.01
C ILE A 86 -6.82 2.63 0.49
N CYS A 87 -6.16 1.60 -0.07
CA CYS A 87 -5.83 1.50 -1.49
C CYS A 87 -7.03 1.76 -2.44
N PRO A 88 -8.21 1.11 -2.29
CA PRO A 88 -9.34 1.36 -3.19
C PRO A 88 -9.85 2.80 -3.12
N PHE A 89 -9.81 3.46 -1.96
CA PHE A 89 -10.19 4.88 -1.84
C PHE A 89 -9.20 5.78 -2.57
N VAL A 90 -7.89 5.54 -2.41
CA VAL A 90 -6.84 6.31 -3.07
C VAL A 90 -6.90 6.15 -4.58
N VAL A 91 -7.03 4.92 -5.09
CA VAL A 91 -7.16 4.64 -6.52
C VAL A 91 -8.43 5.27 -7.10
N SER A 92 -9.58 5.13 -6.42
CA SER A 92 -10.85 5.73 -6.86
C SER A 92 -10.79 7.27 -6.89
N TYR A 93 -10.13 7.88 -5.90
CA TYR A 93 -9.95 9.33 -5.86
C TYR A 93 -9.11 9.84 -7.04
N VAL A 94 -7.96 9.19 -7.31
CA VAL A 94 -7.08 9.56 -8.43
C VAL A 94 -7.76 9.29 -9.78
N PHE A 95 -8.55 8.22 -9.90
CA PHE A 95 -9.37 7.96 -11.09
C PHE A 95 -10.32 9.12 -11.39
N LYS A 96 -11.09 9.58 -10.40
CA LYS A 96 -12.02 10.70 -10.55
C LYS A 96 -11.31 12.00 -10.94
N LEU A 97 -10.15 12.28 -10.35
CA LEU A 97 -9.34 13.45 -10.72
C LEU A 97 -8.88 13.40 -12.18
N ARG A 98 -8.49 12.22 -12.68
CA ARG A 98 -8.05 12.03 -14.07
C ARG A 98 -9.22 12.15 -15.05
N ASP A 99 -10.37 11.53 -14.76
CA ASP A 99 -11.58 11.61 -15.58
C ASP A 99 -12.09 13.05 -15.74
N ASN A 100 -12.11 13.81 -14.64
CA ASN A 100 -12.49 15.22 -14.65
C ASN A 100 -11.53 16.09 -15.48
N LYS A 101 -10.23 15.80 -15.47
CA LYS A 101 -9.25 16.50 -16.33
C LYS A 101 -9.48 16.22 -17.82
N ILE A 102 -9.77 14.97 -18.18
CA ILE A 102 -10.03 14.58 -19.58
C ILE A 102 -11.30 15.28 -20.10
N LYS A 103 -12.39 15.27 -19.33
CA LYS A 103 -13.64 15.99 -19.67
C LYS A 103 -13.43 17.48 -19.88
N LYS A 104 -12.63 18.13 -19.02
CA LYS A 104 -12.35 19.57 -19.10
C LYS A 104 -11.48 19.96 -20.30
N LEU A 105 -10.56 19.08 -20.73
CA LEU A 105 -9.77 19.28 -21.96
C LEU A 105 -10.65 19.16 -23.20
N SER A 106 -11.49 18.12 -23.28
CA SER A 106 -12.39 17.90 -24.42
C SER A 106 -13.34 19.08 -24.64
N SER A 107 -13.90 19.66 -23.57
CA SER A 107 -14.78 20.83 -23.66
C SER A 107 -14.10 22.11 -24.14
N LYS A 108 -12.77 22.23 -24.03
CA LYS A 108 -12.02 23.44 -24.42
C LYS A 108 -11.56 23.40 -25.88
N THR A 109 -11.55 22.23 -26.52
CA THR A 109 -11.17 22.05 -27.92
C THR A 109 -12.33 22.29 -28.89
N VAL A 110 -13.58 22.33 -28.38
CA VAL A 110 -14.80 22.49 -29.18
C VAL A 110 -15.27 23.96 -29.26
N THR A 111 -14.58 24.89 -28.57
CA THR A 111 -14.77 26.35 -28.63
C THR A 111 -13.58 27.03 -29.25
#